data_AF-A0A2G8K1P1-F1
#
_entry.id   AF-A0A2G8K1P1-F1
#
_cell.length_a   1.000
_cell.length_b   1.000
_cell.length_c   1.000
_cell.angle_alpha   90.00
_cell.angle_beta   90.00
_cell.angle_gamma   90.00
#
_symmetry.space_group_name_H-M   'P 1'
#
loop_
_entity.id
_entity.type
_entity.pdbx_description
1 polymer ?
#
loop_
_entity_poly.entity_id
_entity_poly.type
_entity_poly.pdbx_seq_one_letter_code
_entity_poly.pdbx_strand_id
1 'polypeptide(L)'
;MHEDPEFPVVTVDIPSNQDVKESAEWLHQYMKSAPNNENYVALRRRVPTPSEDDPREFAFEVYSPRIVIQPQSTFSAPTLSSSWLVDLNETIKQKRLRVKQRHDESTDAFQNEEISVKVSAFAMQQPKQTSVSDVGIGFLFAGRIVTCNEEVQALFRMRSNVLGFRNEAEVGSTLRVKTEDLIAIPSNITCVEAVNIVRDYLPAFVAFHDSLRLTQNGSVIISLSSLRDRIGLATTHIALEQGASVFLYIDSDDGNILPVEKLLGILGDSRVVLTSNDNFDTMINDTSVDVLLFAGEIMQDSSSLKKLLAKIKPFGNIVQIHGRGSNSETKLNSLPSNIYYLSIDMALDRFRHMKSAMQDAMSRLLQLFSVHNGFQALKSLAIPTVPISKLSRSPHAHIDEVTVCIDEESVPATLNFDDINFSVNEKSAYLVTGGSKGFGLHLVEWLVEKGAKHIYVISRKTPEEEAILKFKEFRDTGARIIHLKVDMSKEKDVEKALTSIRDNEDLPLEGIFHCAVCYDDAFLHNVSNESWNDVMMTKAFGALLLHKISVSFGFHIRYFVMLSSIVEVIGNGGQGNYLAANAFLTGLSIARRKLGLPATVIALVSFIPAGMQPVKALINNGKQLVYRAFHHQRF
;
A
#
# COMPACT_ATOMS: atom_id res chain seq x y z
N MET A 1 4.68 -19.85 -30.69
CA MET A 1 5.31 -20.34 -29.44
C MET A 1 5.07 -21.83 -29.24
N HIS A 2 3.87 -22.29 -28.84
CA HIS A 2 3.66 -23.74 -28.65
C HIS A 2 3.54 -24.54 -29.95
N GLU A 3 2.93 -23.95 -30.98
CA GLU A 3 2.69 -24.63 -32.26
C GLU A 3 3.91 -24.63 -33.19
N ASP A 4 4.83 -23.68 -32.98
CA ASP A 4 6.06 -23.53 -33.74
C ASP A 4 7.18 -23.11 -32.77
N PRO A 5 7.86 -24.09 -32.14
CA PRO A 5 8.95 -23.83 -31.20
C PRO A 5 10.27 -23.49 -31.91
N GLU A 6 10.40 -23.78 -33.20
CA GLU A 6 11.59 -23.46 -33.99
C GLU A 6 11.64 -21.99 -34.40
N PHE A 7 10.49 -21.29 -34.34
CA PHE A 7 10.39 -19.85 -34.48
C PHE A 7 10.29 -19.17 -33.09
N PRO A 8 11.41 -18.79 -32.45
CA PRO A 8 11.40 -18.17 -31.12
C PRO A 8 10.75 -16.79 -31.18
N VAL A 9 9.67 -16.61 -30.43
CA VAL A 9 8.99 -15.33 -30.27
C VAL A 9 9.18 -14.85 -28.84
N VAL A 10 9.69 -13.63 -28.69
CA VAL A 10 9.78 -12.94 -27.40
C VAL A 10 8.74 -11.82 -27.38
N THR A 11 7.91 -11.80 -26.35
CA THR A 11 6.95 -10.72 -26.09
C THR A 11 7.56 -9.76 -25.08
N VAL A 12 7.64 -8.48 -25.45
CA VAL A 12 8.16 -7.41 -24.59
C VAL A 12 7.04 -6.42 -24.26
N ASP A 13 6.65 -6.35 -23.00
CA ASP A 13 5.66 -5.40 -22.49
C ASP A 13 6.32 -4.10 -22.01
N ILE A 14 5.97 -2.98 -22.65
CA ILE A 14 6.53 -1.65 -22.38
C ILE A 14 5.39 -0.72 -21.90
N PRO A 15 5.62 0.15 -20.89
CA PRO A 15 4.57 1.02 -20.36
C PRO A 15 3.99 1.96 -21.43
N SER A 16 2.66 2.05 -21.50
CA SER A 16 1.98 2.86 -22.53
C SER A 16 2.13 4.37 -22.34
N ASN A 17 2.55 4.83 -21.17
CA ASN A 17 2.79 6.23 -20.84
C ASN A 17 4.28 6.64 -21.00
N GLN A 18 5.13 5.73 -21.47
CA GLN A 18 6.54 5.98 -21.73
C GLN A 18 6.71 6.76 -23.04
N ASP A 19 7.71 7.64 -23.11
CA ASP A 19 8.07 8.29 -24.37
C ASP A 19 8.45 7.24 -25.43
N VAL A 20 8.02 7.46 -26.68
CA VAL A 20 8.22 6.49 -27.77
C VAL A 20 9.70 6.32 -28.11
N LYS A 21 10.47 7.41 -28.07
CA LYS A 21 11.92 7.36 -28.37
C LYS A 21 12.66 6.64 -27.24
N GLU A 22 12.33 6.96 -25.99
CA GLU A 22 12.89 6.26 -24.82
C GLU A 22 12.53 4.76 -24.84
N SER A 23 11.30 4.42 -25.23
CA SER A 23 10.85 3.02 -25.39
C SER A 23 11.63 2.27 -26.48
N ALA A 24 11.90 2.93 -27.62
CA ALA A 24 12.71 2.35 -28.69
C ALA A 24 14.17 2.14 -28.25
N GLU A 25 14.73 3.08 -27.48
CA GLU A 25 16.06 2.95 -26.89
C GLU A 25 16.13 1.79 -25.90
N TRP A 26 15.12 1.62 -25.03
CA TRP A 26 15.03 0.49 -24.11
C TRP A 26 14.98 -0.84 -24.84
N LEU A 27 14.13 -0.95 -25.87
CA LEU A 27 14.01 -2.17 -26.66
C LEU A 27 15.32 -2.51 -27.37
N HIS A 28 15.98 -1.52 -27.98
CA HIS A 28 17.27 -1.69 -28.64
C HIS A 28 18.36 -2.14 -27.67
N GLN A 29 18.40 -1.54 -26.47
CA GLN A 29 19.33 -1.94 -25.41
C GLN A 29 19.08 -3.38 -24.94
N TYR A 30 17.82 -3.74 -24.70
CA TYR A 30 17.41 -5.09 -24.31
C TYR A 30 17.76 -6.14 -25.37
N MET A 31 17.54 -5.84 -26.66
CA MET A 31 17.90 -6.75 -27.75
C MET A 31 19.42 -6.96 -27.86
N LYS A 32 20.22 -5.93 -27.54
CA LYS A 32 21.69 -6.00 -27.56
C LYS A 32 22.28 -6.72 -26.35
N SER A 33 21.61 -6.72 -25.21
CA SER A 33 22.14 -7.27 -23.95
C SER A 33 22.14 -8.80 -23.88
N ALA A 34 21.89 -9.50 -25.00
CA ALA A 34 21.71 -10.96 -25.06
C ALA A 34 20.63 -11.44 -24.06
N PRO A 35 19.35 -11.12 -24.33
CA PRO A 35 18.28 -11.40 -23.39
C PRO A 35 18.21 -12.89 -23.06
N ASN A 36 18.01 -13.21 -21.78
CA ASN A 36 17.83 -14.57 -21.27
C ASN A 36 16.76 -15.34 -22.09
N ASN A 37 16.78 -16.67 -22.06
CA ASN A 37 15.82 -17.59 -22.72
C ASN A 37 14.36 -17.46 -22.22
N GLU A 38 13.86 -16.23 -22.06
CA GLU A 38 12.53 -15.86 -21.61
C GLU A 38 11.67 -15.44 -22.80
N ASN A 39 10.50 -16.05 -22.94
CA ASN A 39 9.56 -15.73 -24.01
C ASN A 39 8.65 -14.55 -23.68
N TYR A 40 8.59 -14.15 -22.40
CA TYR A 40 7.79 -13.03 -21.92
C TYR A 40 8.61 -12.17 -20.96
N VAL A 41 8.74 -10.89 -21.28
CA VAL A 41 9.39 -9.90 -20.42
C VAL A 41 8.61 -8.60 -20.37
N ALA A 42 8.78 -7.86 -19.29
CA ALA A 42 8.25 -6.52 -19.11
C ALA A 42 9.38 -5.57 -18.70
N LEU A 43 9.52 -4.45 -19.41
CA LEU A 43 10.50 -3.43 -19.09
C LEU A 43 9.84 -2.37 -18.21
N ARG A 44 10.44 -2.02 -17.07
CA ARG A 44 9.92 -0.97 -16.17
C ARG A 44 11.02 0.00 -15.80
N ARG A 45 10.67 1.28 -15.64
CA ARG A 45 11.63 2.29 -15.25
C ARG A 45 12.27 1.90 -13.92
N ARG A 46 13.59 1.95 -13.85
CA ARG A 46 14.32 1.70 -12.62
C ARG A 46 14.02 2.80 -11.59
N VAL A 47 13.78 2.41 -10.34
CA VAL A 47 13.67 3.34 -9.21
C VAL A 47 15.00 3.28 -8.45
N PRO A 48 15.76 4.38 -8.33
CA PRO A 48 17.04 4.35 -7.63
C PRO A 48 16.85 3.91 -6.16
N THR A 49 17.55 2.86 -5.76
CA THR A 49 17.68 2.47 -4.34
C THR A 49 18.85 3.24 -3.72
N PRO A 50 18.78 3.63 -2.42
CA PRO A 50 19.79 4.49 -1.80
C PRO A 50 21.20 3.88 -1.65
N SER A 51 21.42 2.62 -2.05
CA SER A 51 22.59 1.82 -1.69
C SER A 51 23.36 1.21 -2.87
N GLU A 52 23.05 1.54 -4.12
CA GLU A 52 23.69 0.92 -5.30
C GLU A 52 24.26 1.98 -6.25
N ASP A 53 25.57 2.26 -6.10
CA ASP A 53 26.39 2.87 -7.15
C ASP A 53 26.88 1.76 -8.10
N ASP A 54 26.03 1.26 -9.01
CA ASP A 54 26.49 0.41 -10.12
C ASP A 54 26.69 1.26 -11.41
N PRO A 55 27.91 1.37 -11.93
CA PRO A 55 28.22 2.18 -13.11
C PRO A 55 27.77 1.59 -14.46
N ARG A 56 27.04 0.45 -14.50
CA ARG A 56 26.69 -0.24 -15.77
C ARG A 56 25.21 -0.27 -16.16
N GLU A 57 24.28 0.26 -15.38
CA GLU A 57 22.89 -0.20 -15.50
C GLU A 57 21.97 0.66 -16.39
N PHE A 58 21.19 -0.05 -17.20
CA PHE A 58 20.15 0.49 -18.07
C PHE A 58 19.13 1.32 -17.29
N ALA A 59 18.43 2.23 -17.98
CA ALA A 59 17.37 3.06 -17.39
C ALA A 59 16.11 2.28 -16.96
N PHE A 60 16.11 0.96 -17.18
CA PHE A 60 15.01 0.06 -16.92
C PHE A 60 15.47 -1.22 -16.21
N GLU A 61 14.53 -1.83 -15.50
CA GLU A 61 14.60 -3.18 -14.96
C GLU A 61 13.81 -4.14 -15.86
N VAL A 62 14.26 -5.40 -15.92
CA VAL A 62 13.60 -6.46 -16.67
C VAL A 62 12.85 -7.38 -15.72
N TYR A 63 11.55 -7.54 -15.95
CA TYR A 63 10.68 -8.44 -15.21
C TYR A 63 10.27 -9.59 -16.12
N SER A 64 10.16 -10.80 -15.58
CA SER A 64 9.58 -11.95 -16.30
C SER A 64 8.52 -12.62 -15.43
N PRO A 65 7.34 -12.96 -15.98
CA PRO A 65 6.26 -13.57 -15.21
C PRO A 65 6.64 -14.99 -14.78
N ARG A 66 6.16 -15.38 -13.59
CA ARG A 66 6.26 -16.73 -13.05
C ARG A 66 4.93 -17.16 -12.46
N ILE A 67 4.53 -18.39 -12.75
CA ILE A 67 3.40 -19.02 -12.08
C ILE A 67 3.89 -19.53 -10.74
N VAL A 68 3.28 -19.04 -9.66
CA VAL A 68 3.59 -19.46 -8.30
C VAL A 68 2.30 -19.96 -7.65
N ILE A 69 2.38 -21.11 -6.98
CA ILE A 69 1.28 -21.59 -6.15
C ILE A 69 1.40 -20.90 -4.78
N GLN A 70 0.43 -20.05 -4.44
CA GLN A 70 0.34 -19.49 -3.10
C GLN A 70 -0.40 -20.45 -2.15
N PRO A 71 -0.06 -20.45 -0.84
CA PRO A 71 -0.76 -21.27 0.16
C PRO A 71 -2.27 -21.03 0.14
N GLN A 72 -3.05 -22.10 0.31
CA GLN A 72 -4.52 -22.12 0.10
C GLN A 72 -5.32 -21.12 0.95
N SER A 73 -4.75 -20.54 2.00
CA SER A 73 -5.48 -19.67 2.92
C SER A 73 -5.36 -18.18 2.60
N THR A 74 -4.33 -17.71 1.88
CA THR A 74 -4.12 -16.26 1.70
C THR A 74 -3.88 -15.83 0.26
N PHE A 75 -4.56 -14.77 -0.19
CA PHE A 75 -4.29 -14.14 -1.49
C PHE A 75 -4.22 -12.62 -1.38
N SER A 76 -3.51 -11.97 -2.31
CA SER A 76 -3.46 -10.51 -2.39
C SER A 76 -4.52 -9.98 -3.35
N ALA A 77 -5.37 -9.06 -2.89
CA ALA A 77 -6.31 -8.35 -3.74
C ALA A 77 -6.21 -6.84 -3.54
N PRO A 78 -6.51 -6.03 -4.58
CA PRO A 78 -6.61 -4.59 -4.41
C PRO A 78 -7.76 -4.27 -3.43
N THR A 79 -7.42 -3.60 -2.33
CA THR A 79 -8.36 -3.07 -1.34
C THR A 79 -8.47 -1.55 -1.52
N LEU A 80 -9.67 -1.02 -1.31
CA LEU A 80 -9.93 0.42 -1.35
C LEU A 80 -9.15 1.15 -0.25
N SER A 81 -8.78 2.40 -0.49
CA SER A 81 -8.13 3.28 0.51
C SER A 81 -8.95 3.46 1.80
N SER A 82 -10.22 3.06 1.80
CA SER A 82 -11.12 3.07 2.95
C SER A 82 -11.10 1.81 3.82
N SER A 83 -10.48 0.71 3.39
CA SER A 83 -10.73 -0.62 4.00
C SER A 83 -9.47 -1.46 4.19
N TRP A 84 -8.36 -0.82 4.56
CA TRP A 84 -7.07 -1.47 4.83
C TRP A 84 -6.74 -1.51 6.32
N LEU A 85 -5.91 -2.48 6.69
CA LEU A 85 -5.32 -2.64 8.02
C LEU A 85 -3.84 -3.01 7.85
N VAL A 86 -2.96 -2.38 8.61
CA VAL A 86 -1.52 -2.69 8.66
C VAL A 86 -1.22 -3.29 10.03
N ASP A 87 -0.62 -4.48 10.04
CA ASP A 87 -0.10 -5.12 11.24
C ASP A 87 1.40 -4.81 11.36
N LEU A 88 1.75 -3.97 12.34
CA LEU A 88 3.12 -3.52 12.59
C LEU A 88 3.99 -4.65 13.14
N ASN A 89 3.45 -5.59 13.92
CA ASN A 89 4.21 -6.73 14.42
C ASN A 89 4.68 -7.63 13.26
N GLU A 90 3.77 -7.99 12.36
CA GLU A 90 4.12 -8.77 11.17
C GLU A 90 5.08 -8.02 10.26
N THR A 91 4.85 -6.72 10.08
CA THR A 91 5.69 -5.85 9.25
C THR A 91 7.14 -5.85 9.72
N ILE A 92 7.38 -5.74 11.03
CA ILE A 92 8.71 -5.79 11.63
C ILE A 92 9.34 -7.16 11.44
N LYS A 93 8.59 -8.22 11.77
CA LYS A 93 9.08 -9.60 11.67
C LYS A 93 9.53 -9.97 10.25
N GLN A 94 8.84 -9.43 9.24
CA GLN A 94 9.09 -9.77 7.83
C GLN A 94 9.90 -8.71 7.08
N LYS A 95 10.22 -7.56 7.69
CA LYS A 95 10.86 -6.39 7.05
C LYS A 95 10.13 -5.93 5.77
N ARG A 96 8.80 -6.05 5.77
CA ARG A 96 7.94 -5.75 4.61
C ARG A 96 6.54 -5.33 5.07
N LEU A 97 5.95 -4.31 4.43
CA LEU A 97 4.59 -3.89 4.73
C LEU A 97 3.60 -4.97 4.30
N ARG A 98 2.81 -5.50 5.24
CA ARG A 98 1.63 -6.29 4.92
C ARG A 98 0.38 -5.50 5.22
N VAL A 99 -0.41 -5.30 4.18
CA VAL A 99 -1.77 -4.80 4.31
C VAL A 99 -2.69 -6.00 4.37
N LYS A 100 -3.64 -5.99 5.30
CA LYS A 100 -4.77 -6.92 5.44
C LYS A 100 -6.04 -6.14 5.06
N GLN A 101 -7.06 -6.84 4.56
CA GLN A 101 -8.35 -6.17 4.39
C GLN A 101 -8.98 -6.00 5.76
N ARG A 102 -9.44 -4.79 6.04
CA ARG A 102 -10.29 -4.57 7.20
C ARG A 102 -11.71 -4.93 6.83
N HIS A 103 -12.27 -5.89 7.56
CA HIS A 103 -13.72 -6.06 7.58
C HIS A 103 -14.28 -4.98 8.49
N ASP A 104 -15.27 -4.22 8.02
CA ASP A 104 -16.00 -3.29 8.89
C ASP A 104 -16.65 -4.14 9.98
N GLU A 105 -16.02 -4.18 11.15
CA GLU A 105 -16.66 -4.64 12.36
C GLU A 105 -17.89 -3.77 12.59
N SER A 106 -18.94 -4.42 13.12
CA SER A 106 -20.26 -3.87 13.31
C SER A 106 -20.25 -2.40 13.75
N THR A 107 -21.29 -1.69 13.30
CA THR A 107 -21.75 -0.43 13.86
C THR A 107 -22.20 -0.63 15.31
N ASP A 108 -21.28 -1.04 16.19
CA ASP A 108 -21.47 -0.94 17.62
C ASP A 108 -21.66 0.54 17.94
N ALA A 109 -22.70 0.83 18.71
CA ALA A 109 -23.07 2.19 19.07
C ALA A 109 -21.85 2.92 19.67
N PHE A 110 -21.62 4.17 19.23
CA PHE A 110 -20.57 5.02 19.78
C PHE A 110 -20.64 5.02 21.31
N GLN A 111 -19.54 4.66 21.97
CA GLN A 111 -19.39 5.01 23.38
C GLN A 111 -19.28 6.54 23.47
N ASN A 112 -19.84 7.14 24.52
CA ASN A 112 -19.71 8.57 24.75
C ASN A 112 -18.21 8.93 24.72
N GLU A 113 -17.83 9.95 23.94
CA GLU A 113 -16.47 10.53 23.77
C GLU A 113 -15.56 9.94 22.66
N GLU A 114 -15.98 8.93 21.91
CA GLU A 114 -15.19 8.39 20.79
C GLU A 114 -15.40 9.14 19.45
N ILE A 115 -14.30 9.35 18.72
CA ILE A 115 -14.24 9.99 17.40
C ILE A 115 -13.73 8.97 16.38
N SER A 116 -14.33 8.95 15.18
CA SER A 116 -13.73 8.23 14.05
C SER A 116 -12.87 9.15 13.20
N VAL A 117 -11.61 8.78 13.02
CA VAL A 117 -10.61 9.52 12.24
C VAL A 117 -10.18 8.68 11.05
N LYS A 118 -10.42 9.17 9.83
CA LYS A 118 -9.87 8.56 8.61
C LYS A 118 -8.39 8.92 8.52
N VAL A 119 -7.53 7.90 8.55
CA VAL A 119 -6.07 8.09 8.57
C VAL A 119 -5.58 8.58 7.21
N SER A 120 -4.80 9.66 7.22
CA SER A 120 -4.18 10.24 6.02
C SER A 120 -2.67 10.02 5.99
N ALA A 121 -2.05 9.90 7.17
CA ALA A 121 -0.64 9.59 7.32
C ALA A 121 -0.37 8.93 8.67
N PHE A 122 0.64 8.06 8.74
CA PHE A 122 1.15 7.54 10.00
C PHE A 122 2.65 7.26 9.93
N ALA A 123 3.30 7.27 11.10
CA ALA A 123 4.69 6.88 11.27
C ALA A 123 4.80 5.95 12.46
N MET A 124 5.44 4.80 12.25
CA MET A 124 5.69 3.83 13.30
C MET A 124 6.66 4.40 14.33
N GLN A 125 6.40 4.09 15.59
CA GLN A 125 7.29 4.30 16.72
C GLN A 125 7.60 2.93 17.31
N GLN A 126 8.89 2.57 17.37
CA GLN A 126 9.31 1.28 17.91
C GLN A 126 10.00 1.48 19.28
N PRO A 127 9.76 0.59 20.24
CA PRO A 127 10.66 0.45 21.38
C PRO A 127 11.91 -0.36 20.93
N LYS A 128 13.10 -0.01 21.44
CA LYS A 128 14.26 -0.90 21.27
C LYS A 128 14.03 -2.16 22.10
N GLN A 129 14.52 -3.31 21.64
CA GLN A 129 14.59 -4.55 22.42
C GLN A 129 15.21 -4.29 23.79
N THR A 130 14.38 -4.12 24.80
CA THR A 130 14.72 -4.40 26.19
C THR A 130 14.52 -5.90 26.38
N SER A 131 15.30 -6.52 27.27
CA SER A 131 15.10 -7.90 27.73
C SER A 131 13.75 -8.14 28.44
N VAL A 132 12.86 -7.13 28.42
CA VAL A 132 11.56 -7.11 29.05
C VAL A 132 10.51 -7.25 27.94
N SER A 133 9.80 -8.36 27.94
CA SER A 133 8.81 -8.80 26.95
C SER A 133 7.54 -7.93 26.83
N ASP A 134 7.48 -6.76 27.46
CA ASP A 134 6.22 -6.02 27.69
C ASP A 134 6.11 -4.64 27.00
N VAL A 135 7.10 -4.20 26.21
CA VAL A 135 6.99 -2.89 25.54
C VAL A 135 6.25 -3.03 24.21
N GLY A 136 4.97 -2.63 24.19
CA GLY A 136 4.11 -2.64 23.00
C GLY A 136 4.58 -1.68 21.90
N ILE A 137 4.23 -1.98 20.64
CA ILE A 137 4.45 -1.11 19.47
C ILE A 137 3.44 0.05 19.50
N GLY A 138 3.86 1.23 19.00
CA GLY A 138 2.95 2.34 18.78
C GLY A 138 3.18 3.07 17.47
N PHE A 139 2.33 4.04 17.20
CA PHE A 139 2.42 4.85 16.00
C PHE A 139 1.83 6.25 16.23
N LEU A 140 2.44 7.21 15.56
CA LEU A 140 1.92 8.56 15.40
C LEU A 140 1.04 8.58 14.14
N PHE A 141 -0.17 9.13 14.21
CA PHE A 141 -1.06 9.22 13.05
C PHE A 141 -1.66 10.62 12.93
N ALA A 142 -1.95 11.02 11.70
CA ALA A 142 -2.76 12.18 11.39
C ALA A 142 -3.88 11.81 10.42
N GLY A 143 -5.03 12.44 10.58
CA GLY A 143 -6.19 12.12 9.76
C GLY A 143 -7.30 13.13 9.89
N ARG A 144 -8.38 12.88 9.13
CA ARG A 144 -9.57 13.72 9.10
C ARG A 144 -10.68 13.11 9.96
N ILE A 145 -11.34 13.92 10.78
CA ILE A 145 -12.54 13.50 11.52
C ILE A 145 -13.67 13.19 10.52
N VAL A 146 -14.26 12.00 10.63
CA VAL A 146 -15.38 11.55 9.77
C VAL A 146 -16.70 11.58 10.54
N THR A 147 -16.70 11.10 11.78
CA THR A 147 -17.89 11.07 12.65
C THR A 147 -17.49 11.40 14.09
N CYS A 148 -18.29 12.24 14.74
CA CYS A 148 -18.14 12.63 16.14
C CYS A 148 -19.51 13.08 16.70
N ASN A 149 -19.65 13.12 18.03
CA ASN A 149 -20.84 13.67 18.70
C ASN A 149 -20.86 15.23 18.67
N GLU A 150 -21.99 15.84 19.06
CA GLU A 150 -22.19 17.30 19.01
C GLU A 150 -21.23 18.08 19.94
N GLU A 151 -20.94 17.55 21.13
CA GLU A 151 -20.00 18.19 22.08
C GLU A 151 -18.59 18.29 21.51
N VAL A 152 -18.13 17.24 20.82
CA VAL A 152 -16.82 17.22 20.16
C VAL A 152 -16.78 18.14 18.94
N GLN A 153 -17.87 18.25 18.17
CA GLN A 153 -17.94 19.22 17.07
C GLN A 153 -17.69 20.66 17.55
N ALA A 154 -18.11 20.99 18.78
CA ALA A 154 -17.88 22.30 19.36
C ALA A 154 -16.41 22.54 19.76
N LEU A 155 -15.67 21.50 20.16
CA LEU A 155 -14.24 21.59 20.53
C LEU A 155 -13.32 21.76 19.32
N PHE A 156 -13.61 21.08 18.21
CA PHE A 156 -12.77 21.12 17.00
C PHE A 156 -13.27 22.13 15.94
N ARG A 157 -14.06 23.14 16.33
CA ARG A 157 -14.62 24.21 15.47
C ARG A 157 -13.67 24.57 14.31
N MET A 158 -14.10 24.23 13.08
CA MET A 158 -13.44 24.54 11.80
C MET A 158 -12.10 23.83 11.47
N ARG A 159 -11.57 22.92 12.30
CA ARG A 159 -10.34 22.16 11.98
C ARG A 159 -10.66 20.68 11.77
N SER A 160 -10.59 20.22 10.52
CA SER A 160 -10.94 18.82 10.16
C SER A 160 -9.84 17.81 10.47
N ASN A 161 -8.59 18.28 10.60
CA ASN A 161 -7.42 17.41 10.71
C ASN A 161 -6.91 17.36 12.16
N VAL A 162 -6.67 16.15 12.62
CA VAL A 162 -6.17 15.85 13.97
C VAL A 162 -4.92 15.00 13.90
N LEU A 163 -4.07 15.13 14.91
CA LEU A 163 -2.91 14.29 15.16
C LEU A 163 -3.15 13.52 16.46
N GLY A 164 -2.75 12.26 16.50
CA GLY A 164 -2.82 11.45 17.70
C GLY A 164 -1.72 10.40 17.73
N PHE A 165 -1.65 9.71 18.85
CA PHE A 165 -0.70 8.62 19.08
C PHE A 165 -1.43 7.41 19.65
N ARG A 166 -1.09 6.22 19.18
CA ARG A 166 -1.64 4.93 19.66
C ARG A 166 -0.50 4.02 20.07
N ASN A 167 -0.73 3.28 21.15
CA ASN A 167 0.16 2.20 21.59
C ASN A 167 -0.51 0.87 21.25
N GLU A 168 -0.62 0.61 19.95
CA GLU A 168 -1.22 -0.57 19.35
C GLU A 168 -0.39 -1.01 18.15
N ALA A 169 -0.45 -2.29 17.82
CA ALA A 169 0.28 -2.86 16.69
C ALA A 169 -0.51 -2.76 15.37
N GLU A 170 -1.76 -2.31 15.38
CA GLU A 170 -2.61 -2.29 14.18
C GLU A 170 -2.99 -0.86 13.78
N VAL A 171 -2.76 -0.53 12.51
CA VAL A 171 -3.16 0.75 11.92
C VAL A 171 -4.23 0.48 10.87
N GLY A 172 -5.46 0.91 11.12
CA GLY A 172 -6.55 0.82 10.15
C GLY A 172 -6.73 2.09 9.32
N SER A 173 -7.47 1.97 8.21
CA SER A 173 -7.94 3.10 7.38
C SER A 173 -8.75 4.15 8.16
N THR A 174 -9.47 3.72 9.19
CA THR A 174 -10.23 4.59 10.10
C THR A 174 -9.97 4.18 11.55
N LEU A 175 -9.59 5.08 12.44
CA LEU A 175 -9.35 4.76 13.85
C LEU A 175 -10.50 5.31 14.70
N ARG A 176 -10.95 4.53 15.69
CA ARG A 176 -11.81 5.03 16.78
C ARG A 176 -10.91 5.47 17.94
N VAL A 177 -10.98 6.73 18.31
CA VAL A 177 -10.03 7.36 19.24
C VAL A 177 -10.77 8.30 20.19
N LYS A 178 -10.34 8.38 21.45
CA LYS A 178 -10.92 9.32 22.40
C LYS A 178 -10.51 10.75 22.07
N THR A 179 -11.40 11.70 22.33
CA THR A 179 -11.14 13.12 22.10
C THR A 179 -9.87 13.61 22.80
N GLU A 180 -9.64 13.18 24.04
CA GLU A 180 -8.46 13.51 24.83
C GLU A 180 -7.14 12.92 24.32
N ASP A 181 -7.15 12.00 23.35
CA ASP A 181 -5.95 11.44 22.72
C ASP A 181 -5.49 12.28 21.51
N LEU A 182 -6.27 13.29 21.12
CA LEU A 182 -6.11 14.02 19.87
C LEU A 182 -5.72 15.48 20.12
N ILE A 183 -4.89 16.00 19.23
CA ILE A 183 -4.59 17.43 19.13
C ILE A 183 -4.99 17.95 17.74
N ALA A 184 -5.43 19.21 17.68
CA ALA A 184 -5.84 19.83 16.44
C ALA A 184 -4.63 20.26 15.59
N ILE A 185 -4.63 19.91 14.30
CA ILE A 185 -3.60 20.36 13.37
C ILE A 185 -3.98 21.76 12.86
N PRO A 186 -3.07 22.75 12.89
CA PRO A 186 -3.29 24.06 12.26
C PRO A 186 -3.65 23.94 10.78
N SER A 187 -4.55 24.80 10.29
CA SER A 187 -5.12 24.69 8.92
C SER A 187 -4.11 24.83 7.79
N ASN A 188 -2.95 25.44 8.05
CA ASN A 188 -1.85 25.60 7.11
C ASN A 188 -0.84 24.43 7.10
N ILE A 189 -1.07 23.40 7.93
CA ILE A 189 -0.21 22.21 8.02
C ILE A 189 -1.02 20.98 7.56
N THR A 190 -0.47 20.23 6.61
CA THR A 190 -1.07 18.98 6.14
C THR A 190 -0.88 17.84 7.16
N CYS A 191 -1.70 16.78 7.07
CA CYS A 191 -1.55 15.60 7.94
C CYS A 191 -0.14 14.98 7.85
N VAL A 192 0.43 14.90 6.64
CA VAL A 192 1.77 14.37 6.41
C VAL A 192 2.82 15.25 7.08
N GLU A 193 2.75 16.57 6.87
CA GLU A 193 3.66 17.53 7.53
C GLU A 193 3.56 17.43 9.05
N ALA A 194 2.35 17.35 9.61
CA ALA A 194 2.17 17.24 11.06
C ALA A 194 2.85 16.00 11.66
N VAL A 195 2.69 14.83 11.02
CA VAL A 195 3.38 13.59 11.44
C VAL A 195 4.89 13.76 11.36
N ASN A 196 5.41 14.35 10.29
CA ASN A 196 6.84 14.54 10.08
C ASN A 196 7.45 15.52 11.08
N ILE A 197 6.81 16.68 11.27
CA ILE A 197 7.22 17.72 12.22
C ILE A 197 7.33 17.11 13.61
N VAL A 198 6.28 16.45 14.08
CA VAL A 198 6.27 15.90 15.42
C VAL A 198 7.27 14.74 15.57
N ARG A 199 7.38 13.86 14.57
CA ARG A 199 8.33 12.74 14.61
C ARG A 199 9.78 13.22 14.74
N ASP A 200 10.17 14.25 14.00
CA ASP A 200 11.57 14.65 13.87
C ASP A 200 11.96 15.80 14.84
N TYR A 201 11.04 16.73 15.13
CA TYR A 201 11.33 17.94 15.93
C TYR A 201 10.94 17.84 17.39
N LEU A 202 9.97 17.00 17.77
CA LEU A 202 9.51 16.95 19.15
C LEU A 202 10.62 16.67 20.17
N PRO A 203 11.59 15.74 19.93
CA PRO A 203 12.68 15.53 20.88
C PRO A 203 13.51 16.79 21.11
N ALA A 204 13.88 17.50 20.03
CA ALA A 204 14.66 18.73 20.11
C ALA A 204 13.85 19.89 20.72
N PHE A 205 12.57 19.98 20.41
CA PHE A 205 11.67 20.99 20.96
C PHE A 205 11.55 20.85 22.49
N VAL A 206 11.33 19.64 22.99
CA VAL A 206 11.29 19.38 24.44
C VAL A 206 12.65 19.69 25.09
N ALA A 207 13.76 19.40 24.39
CA ALA A 207 15.11 19.72 24.87
C ALA A 207 15.30 21.21 25.10
N PHE A 208 15.04 22.03 24.09
CA PHE A 208 15.41 23.45 24.06
C PHE A 208 14.30 24.39 24.53
N HIS A 209 13.05 23.94 24.61
CA HIS A 209 11.95 24.81 24.99
C HIS A 209 11.46 24.54 26.42
N ASP A 210 11.52 23.27 26.85
CA ASP A 210 10.98 22.83 28.15
C ASP A 210 12.07 22.52 29.16
N SER A 211 13.22 21.99 28.72
CA SER A 211 14.27 21.49 29.63
C SER A 211 15.50 22.42 29.73
N LEU A 212 15.90 23.00 28.61
CA LEU A 212 16.99 23.97 28.49
C LEU A 212 16.42 25.27 27.97
N ARG A 213 17.04 26.40 28.29
CA ARG A 213 16.79 27.66 27.60
C ARG A 213 18.12 28.24 27.20
N LEU A 214 18.35 28.35 25.90
CA LEU A 214 19.53 29.01 25.39
C LEU A 214 19.46 30.50 25.75
N THR A 215 20.60 31.05 26.16
CA THR A 215 20.74 32.51 26.30
C THR A 215 20.76 33.14 24.91
N GLN A 216 20.35 34.40 24.80
CA GLN A 216 20.46 35.15 23.56
C GLN A 216 21.93 35.22 23.14
N ASN A 217 22.24 34.79 21.91
CA ASN A 217 23.61 34.57 21.38
C ASN A 217 24.35 33.35 21.98
N GLY A 218 23.63 32.37 22.54
CA GLY A 218 24.21 31.09 22.95
C GLY A 218 24.82 30.34 21.76
N SER A 219 25.69 29.39 22.06
CA SER A 219 26.43 28.59 21.08
C SER A 219 26.17 27.11 21.29
N VAL A 220 25.86 26.40 20.20
CA VAL A 220 25.51 24.98 20.21
C VAL A 220 26.37 24.22 19.23
N ILE A 221 27.04 23.16 19.67
CA ILE A 221 27.59 22.14 18.78
C ILE A 221 26.58 21.01 18.65
N ILE A 222 26.28 20.61 17.41
CA ILE A 222 25.42 19.46 17.10
C ILE A 222 26.27 18.43 16.37
N SER A 223 26.48 17.28 17.01
CA SER A 223 27.12 16.12 16.40
C SER A 223 26.10 15.33 15.59
N LEU A 224 26.30 15.25 14.27
CA LEU A 224 25.48 14.47 13.35
C LEU A 224 26.10 13.09 13.16
N SER A 225 25.27 12.05 13.27
CA SER A 225 25.67 10.67 12.97
C SER A 225 25.85 10.41 11.47
N SER A 226 25.18 11.19 10.62
CA SER A 226 25.30 11.18 9.16
C SER A 226 24.73 12.47 8.56
N LEU A 227 24.97 12.72 7.27
CA LEU A 227 24.35 13.84 6.53
C LEU A 227 22.81 13.73 6.43
N ARG A 228 22.22 12.59 6.85
CA ARG A 228 20.78 12.32 6.85
C ARG A 228 20.17 12.29 8.26
N ASP A 229 20.94 12.68 9.28
CA ASP A 229 20.50 12.69 10.68
C ASP A 229 19.39 13.74 10.92
N ARG A 230 18.13 13.30 10.80
CA ARG A 230 16.98 14.20 10.87
C ARG A 230 16.81 14.89 12.21
N ILE A 231 17.18 14.22 13.31
CA ILE A 231 17.06 14.81 14.65
C ILE A 231 18.09 15.93 14.79
N GLY A 232 19.34 15.71 14.35
CA GLY A 232 20.35 16.76 14.38
C GLY A 232 20.01 17.95 13.47
N LEU A 233 19.46 17.70 12.28
CA LEU A 233 18.99 18.76 11.37
C LEU A 233 17.79 19.52 11.97
N ALA A 234 16.81 18.82 12.55
CA ALA A 234 15.69 19.45 13.25
C ALA A 234 16.14 20.29 14.45
N THR A 235 17.13 19.80 15.19
CA THR A 235 17.75 20.51 16.31
C THR A 235 18.39 21.82 15.87
N THR A 236 19.10 21.80 14.72
CA THR A 236 19.72 23.01 14.15
C THR A 236 18.70 24.12 13.98
N HIS A 237 17.52 23.79 13.47
CA HIS A 237 16.44 24.75 13.27
C HIS A 237 15.88 25.31 14.59
N ILE A 238 15.66 24.45 15.59
CA ILE A 238 15.18 24.89 16.91
C ILE A 238 16.22 25.80 17.58
N ALA A 239 17.51 25.48 17.50
CA ALA A 239 18.57 26.32 18.06
C ALA A 239 18.66 27.69 17.36
N LEU A 240 18.53 27.74 16.03
CA LEU A 240 18.54 28.99 15.26
C LEU A 240 17.32 29.88 15.56
N GLU A 241 16.16 29.27 15.80
CA GLU A 241 14.93 29.97 16.20
C GLU A 241 15.10 30.67 17.55
N GLN A 242 15.81 30.03 18.49
CA GLN A 242 16.18 30.64 19.77
C GLN A 242 17.32 31.67 19.67
N GLY A 243 17.83 31.91 18.46
CA GLY A 243 18.89 32.90 18.20
C GLY A 243 20.29 32.43 18.57
N ALA A 244 20.52 31.13 18.69
CA ALA A 244 21.87 30.60 18.92
C ALA A 244 22.71 30.52 17.63
N SER A 245 24.02 30.54 17.81
CA SER A 245 24.99 30.16 16.78
C SER A 245 25.20 28.64 16.82
N VAL A 246 25.13 27.99 15.66
CA VAL A 246 25.14 26.53 15.55
C VAL A 246 26.38 26.05 14.80
N PHE A 247 27.12 25.14 15.41
CA PHE A 247 28.24 24.43 14.83
C PHE A 247 27.81 23.00 14.53
N LEU A 248 27.72 22.65 13.25
CA LEU A 248 27.39 21.29 12.81
C LEU A 248 28.69 20.50 12.65
N TYR A 249 28.82 19.43 13.43
CA TYR A 249 29.97 18.54 13.41
C TYR A 249 29.57 17.18 12.82
N ILE A 250 30.33 16.71 11.82
CA ILE A 250 30.14 15.41 11.18
C ILE A 250 31.47 14.65 11.25
N ASP A 251 31.44 13.45 11.84
CA ASP A 251 32.61 12.57 11.96
C ASP A 251 32.79 11.75 10.66
N SER A 252 33.16 12.42 9.56
CA SER A 252 33.44 11.79 8.27
C SER A 252 34.60 12.45 7.53
N ASP A 253 35.51 11.65 6.97
CA ASP A 253 36.65 12.10 6.13
C ASP A 253 36.24 12.47 4.69
N ASP A 254 34.97 12.24 4.32
CA ASP A 254 34.45 12.58 2.99
C ASP A 254 34.31 14.10 2.86
N GLY A 255 35.28 14.74 2.21
CA GLY A 255 35.36 16.19 1.95
C GLY A 255 34.24 16.79 1.10
N ASN A 256 33.10 16.11 0.94
CA ASN A 256 31.97 16.53 0.11
C ASN A 256 30.79 16.99 1.00
N ILE A 257 31.00 18.11 1.70
CA ILE A 257 30.06 18.73 2.67
C ILE A 257 28.84 19.39 1.98
N LEU A 258 28.81 19.41 0.64
CA LEU A 258 27.89 20.24 -0.16
C LEU A 258 26.40 19.82 -0.32
N PRO A 259 25.81 18.83 0.39
CA PRO A 259 24.35 18.71 0.43
C PRO A 259 23.65 19.35 1.64
N VAL A 260 24.33 19.57 2.78
CA VAL A 260 23.66 19.84 4.07
C VAL A 260 23.00 21.21 4.14
N GLU A 261 23.68 22.27 3.70
CA GLU A 261 23.12 23.64 3.68
C GLU A 261 21.87 23.73 2.78
N LYS A 262 21.89 22.99 1.66
CA LYS A 262 20.76 22.90 0.72
C LYS A 262 19.61 22.09 1.30
N LEU A 263 19.91 21.01 2.04
CA LEU A 263 18.90 20.20 2.74
C LEU A 263 18.24 20.97 3.88
N LEU A 264 19.01 21.78 4.61
CA LEU A 264 18.51 22.66 5.67
C LEU A 264 17.82 23.91 5.13
N GLY A 265 18.08 24.30 3.88
CA GLY A 265 17.50 25.51 3.28
C GLY A 265 17.97 26.81 3.94
N ILE A 266 19.13 26.78 4.58
CA ILE A 266 19.75 27.89 5.36
C ILE A 266 20.97 28.48 4.65
N LEU A 267 21.04 28.31 3.32
CA LEU A 267 22.20 28.66 2.52
C LEU A 267 22.56 30.15 2.72
N GLY A 268 23.72 30.41 3.33
CA GLY A 268 24.20 31.76 3.65
C GLY A 268 23.83 32.32 5.04
N ASP A 269 23.24 31.55 5.96
CA ASP A 269 23.06 31.99 7.35
C ASP A 269 24.40 31.97 8.10
N SER A 270 24.93 33.15 8.40
CA SER A 270 26.23 33.32 9.06
C SER A 270 26.31 32.75 10.49
N ARG A 271 25.16 32.34 11.06
CA ARG A 271 25.09 31.71 12.38
C ARG A 271 25.35 30.21 12.34
N VAL A 272 25.40 29.60 11.15
CA VAL A 272 25.68 28.17 10.99
C VAL A 272 27.07 27.95 10.41
N VAL A 273 27.84 27.11 11.08
CA VAL A 273 29.18 26.72 10.66
C VAL A 273 29.25 25.21 10.57
N LEU A 274 29.56 24.70 9.37
CA LEU A 274 29.79 23.27 9.13
C LEU A 274 31.28 22.95 9.27
N THR A 275 31.62 21.90 10.01
CA THR A 275 33.01 21.49 10.24
C THR A 275 33.14 19.96 10.35
N SER A 276 34.28 19.45 9.88
CA SER A 276 34.72 18.05 10.03
C SER A 276 36.05 17.98 10.80
N ASN A 277 36.63 16.79 10.95
CA ASN A 277 37.81 16.53 11.77
C ASN A 277 39.05 17.39 11.43
N ASP A 278 39.28 17.74 10.16
CA ASP A 278 40.51 18.38 9.72
C ASP A 278 40.62 19.87 10.09
N ASN A 279 39.50 20.55 10.39
CA ASN A 279 39.47 22.00 10.69
C ASN A 279 38.86 22.36 12.06
N PHE A 280 38.32 21.36 12.79
CA PHE A 280 37.52 21.57 14.00
C PHE A 280 38.24 22.39 15.09
N ASP A 281 39.51 22.10 15.35
CA ASP A 281 40.28 22.73 16.44
C ASP A 281 40.64 24.20 16.17
N THR A 282 40.68 24.60 14.89
CA THR A 282 40.98 25.99 14.50
C THR A 282 39.73 26.87 14.41
N MET A 283 38.56 26.28 14.20
CA MET A 283 37.31 27.01 13.99
C MET A 283 36.56 27.31 15.29
N ILE A 284 36.71 26.47 16.32
CA ILE A 284 36.01 26.60 17.60
C ILE A 284 37.03 26.61 18.73
N ASN A 285 37.04 27.72 19.48
CA ASN A 285 37.88 27.87 20.66
C ASN A 285 37.46 26.91 21.76
N ASP A 286 38.42 26.42 22.54
CA ASP A 286 38.12 25.63 23.73
C ASP A 286 37.30 26.46 24.73
N THR A 287 36.44 25.79 25.49
CA THR A 287 35.57 26.43 26.50
C THR A 287 34.73 27.60 25.97
N SER A 288 34.26 27.51 24.72
CA SER A 288 33.48 28.57 24.06
C SER A 288 32.02 28.23 23.80
N VAL A 289 31.62 26.96 24.02
CA VAL A 289 30.31 26.45 23.64
C VAL A 289 29.40 26.21 24.86
N ASP A 290 28.14 26.63 24.76
CA ASP A 290 27.16 26.53 25.85
C ASP A 290 26.48 25.16 25.89
N VAL A 291 26.20 24.57 24.72
CA VAL A 291 25.51 23.28 24.59
C VAL A 291 26.22 22.37 23.60
N LEU A 292 26.46 21.12 24.01
CA LEU A 292 26.93 20.05 23.14
C LEU A 292 25.82 19.01 22.99
N LEU A 293 25.30 18.84 21.77
CA LEU A 293 24.22 17.91 21.49
C LEU A 293 24.68 16.72 20.65
N PHE A 294 24.27 15.53 21.09
CA PHE A 294 24.44 14.28 20.38
C PHE A 294 23.07 13.76 19.93
N ALA A 295 22.87 13.70 18.61
CA ALA A 295 21.72 13.03 18.01
C ALA A 295 22.08 11.56 17.78
N GLY A 296 21.63 10.67 18.66
CA GLY A 296 21.97 9.24 18.61
C GLY A 296 23.00 8.79 19.66
N GLU A 297 23.78 7.77 19.32
CA GLU A 297 24.80 7.19 20.22
C GLU A 297 26.01 8.12 20.34
N ILE A 298 26.44 8.39 21.58
CA ILE A 298 27.73 9.03 21.84
C ILE A 298 28.82 8.00 21.50
N MET A 299 29.69 8.31 20.55
CA MET A 299 30.82 7.45 20.21
C MET A 299 31.80 7.36 21.39
N GLN A 300 31.66 6.33 22.21
CA GLN A 300 32.52 6.09 23.36
C GLN A 300 33.96 5.79 22.91
N ASP A 301 34.95 6.35 23.60
CA ASP A 301 36.39 6.17 23.35
C ASP A 301 36.92 6.64 21.98
N SER A 302 36.24 7.58 21.32
CA SER A 302 36.75 8.25 20.11
C SER A 302 37.65 9.46 20.46
N SER A 303 38.66 9.72 19.63
CA SER A 303 39.44 10.98 19.72
C SER A 303 38.55 12.20 19.47
N SER A 304 37.53 12.05 18.64
CA SER A 304 36.46 13.01 18.34
C SER A 304 35.71 13.47 19.59
N LEU A 305 35.28 12.55 20.46
CA LEU A 305 34.57 12.89 21.69
C LEU A 305 35.41 13.78 22.62
N LYS A 306 36.69 13.47 22.79
CA LYS A 306 37.60 14.30 23.62
C LYS A 306 37.73 15.72 23.07
N LYS A 307 37.80 15.87 21.73
CA LYS A 307 37.83 17.19 21.07
C LYS A 307 36.55 17.97 21.33
N LEU A 308 35.38 17.33 21.16
CA LEU A 308 34.08 17.97 21.40
C LEU A 308 33.92 18.40 22.86
N LEU A 309 34.31 17.55 23.82
CA LEU A 309 34.26 17.84 25.25
C LEU A 309 35.24 18.94 25.69
N ALA A 310 36.29 19.25 24.93
CA ALA A 310 37.17 20.39 25.22
C ALA A 310 36.51 21.75 24.88
N LYS A 311 35.51 21.76 24.00
CA LYS A 311 34.86 23.00 23.53
C LYS A 311 33.78 23.53 24.47
N ILE A 312 33.23 22.69 25.34
CA ILE A 312 32.13 23.09 26.24
C ILE A 312 32.64 23.97 27.39
N LYS A 313 31.88 25.01 27.74
CA LYS A 313 32.15 25.88 28.90
C LYS A 313 31.96 25.13 30.22
N PRO A 314 32.65 25.58 31.29
CA PRO A 314 32.22 25.25 32.66
C PRO A 314 30.73 25.63 32.84
N PHE A 315 29.97 24.75 33.47
CA PHE A 315 28.51 24.83 33.65
C PHE A 315 27.71 24.77 32.34
N GLY A 316 28.32 24.32 31.24
CA GLY A 316 27.62 24.04 29.98
C GLY A 316 26.72 22.81 30.07
N ASN A 317 25.94 22.60 29.02
CA ASN A 317 24.98 21.49 28.93
C ASN A 317 25.39 20.47 27.88
N ILE A 318 25.37 19.19 28.23
CA ILE A 318 25.43 18.09 27.27
C ILE A 318 24.03 17.53 27.12
N VAL A 319 23.54 17.49 25.88
CA VAL A 319 22.23 16.93 25.54
C VAL A 319 22.43 15.68 24.72
N GLN A 320 21.90 14.57 25.21
CA GLN A 320 21.80 13.34 24.42
C GLN A 320 20.34 13.12 24.06
N ILE A 321 20.03 13.23 22.77
CA ILE A 321 18.75 12.77 22.23
C ILE A 321 18.97 11.34 21.77
N HIS A 322 18.36 10.40 22.46
CA HIS A 322 18.45 9.00 22.07
C HIS A 322 17.79 8.83 20.71
N GLY A 323 18.61 8.44 19.72
CA GLY A 323 18.10 7.94 18.45
C GLY A 323 17.26 6.69 18.68
N ARG A 324 16.43 6.35 17.69
CA ARG A 324 15.63 5.12 17.72
C ARG A 324 16.56 3.92 17.94
N GLY A 325 16.51 3.39 19.15
CA GLY A 325 17.32 2.25 19.53
C GLY A 325 18.78 2.54 19.82
N SER A 326 19.10 3.33 20.85
CA SER A 326 20.41 3.39 21.50
C SER A 326 20.35 2.80 22.91
N ASN A 327 21.29 1.90 23.27
CA ASN A 327 21.43 1.32 24.62
C ASN A 327 22.87 1.54 25.13
N SER A 328 23.38 2.76 25.04
CA SER A 328 24.65 3.06 25.69
C SER A 328 24.37 3.59 27.09
N GLU A 329 24.75 2.84 28.13
CA GLU A 329 25.06 3.46 29.40
C GLU A 329 26.19 4.46 29.15
N THR A 330 25.85 5.74 29.07
CA THR A 330 26.83 6.82 28.97
C THR A 330 27.69 6.74 30.22
N LYS A 331 28.97 6.40 30.07
CA LYS A 331 29.91 6.39 31.20
C LYS A 331 30.14 7.83 31.65
N LEU A 332 29.29 8.28 32.59
CA LEU A 332 29.32 9.63 33.20
C LEU A 332 30.72 10.02 33.71
N ASN A 333 31.53 9.03 34.10
CA ASN A 333 32.91 9.21 34.58
C ASN A 333 33.87 9.83 33.54
N SER A 334 33.49 9.86 32.25
CA SER A 334 34.28 10.45 31.17
C SER A 334 33.93 11.92 30.87
N LEU A 335 32.89 12.46 31.51
CA LEU A 335 32.45 13.84 31.29
C LEU A 335 33.29 14.85 32.09
N PRO A 336 33.48 16.09 31.58
CA PRO A 336 34.13 17.15 32.33
C PRO A 336 33.41 17.48 33.63
N SER A 337 34.15 17.99 34.62
CA SER A 337 33.55 18.50 35.86
C SER A 337 32.71 19.76 35.60
N ASN A 338 31.71 20.00 36.45
CA ASN A 338 30.79 21.15 36.36
C ASN A 338 30.00 21.20 35.06
N ILE A 339 29.37 20.11 34.64
CA ILE A 339 28.53 20.06 33.44
C ILE A 339 27.12 19.57 33.82
N TYR A 340 26.10 20.12 33.16
CA TYR A 340 24.75 19.57 33.21
C TYR A 340 24.56 18.55 32.09
N TYR A 341 24.00 17.39 32.41
CA TYR A 341 23.72 16.34 31.43
C TYR A 341 22.21 16.11 31.34
N LEU A 342 21.66 16.28 30.14
CA LEU A 342 20.26 16.06 29.83
C LEU A 342 20.12 14.90 28.84
N SER A 343 19.41 13.86 29.25
CA SER A 343 19.08 12.71 28.42
C SER A 343 17.61 12.76 28.05
N ILE A 344 17.31 12.76 26.75
CA ILE A 344 15.96 12.75 26.22
C ILE A 344 15.71 11.42 25.55
N ASP A 345 14.72 10.71 26.04
CA ASP A 345 14.22 9.47 25.48
C ASP A 345 12.72 9.61 25.22
N MET A 346 12.35 9.45 23.95
CA MET A 346 10.98 9.56 23.48
C MET A 346 10.34 8.18 23.28
N ALA A 347 10.84 7.15 24.00
CA ALA A 347 10.27 5.81 23.96
C ALA A 347 8.79 5.76 24.38
N LEU A 348 8.07 4.81 23.79
CA LEU A 348 6.61 4.65 23.87
C LEU A 348 6.06 4.44 25.28
N ASP A 349 6.82 3.78 26.16
CA ASP A 349 6.45 3.52 27.56
C ASP A 349 6.42 4.82 28.38
N ARG A 350 7.32 5.76 28.07
CA ARG A 350 7.40 7.08 28.72
C ARG A 350 6.23 7.98 28.33
N PHE A 351 5.72 7.87 27.10
CA PHE A 351 4.54 8.63 26.62
C PHE A 351 3.28 8.39 27.46
N ARG A 352 3.07 7.18 28.02
CA ARG A 352 1.85 6.86 28.79
C ARG A 352 1.73 7.71 30.06
N HIS A 353 2.84 8.00 30.73
CA HIS A 353 2.85 8.72 32.00
C HIS A 353 2.88 10.25 31.82
N MET A 354 3.27 10.73 30.63
CA MET A 354 3.40 12.16 30.33
C MET A 354 2.45 12.63 29.22
N LYS A 355 1.36 11.89 28.96
CA LYS A 355 0.42 12.11 27.85
C LYS A 355 0.04 13.59 27.68
N SER A 356 -0.46 14.22 28.75
CA SER A 356 -0.90 15.62 28.72
C SER A 356 0.23 16.61 28.38
N ALA A 357 1.42 16.43 29.00
CA ALA A 357 2.58 17.28 28.73
C ALA A 357 3.10 17.11 27.29
N MET A 358 3.09 15.88 26.76
CA MET A 358 3.51 15.59 25.39
C MET A 358 2.53 16.18 24.37
N GLN A 359 1.24 16.08 24.62
CA GLN A 359 0.22 16.68 23.76
C GLN A 359 0.31 18.21 23.74
N ASP A 360 0.59 18.83 24.88
CA ASP A 360 0.87 20.26 24.97
C ASP A 360 2.12 20.63 24.17
N ALA A 361 3.23 19.90 24.36
CA ALA A 361 4.47 20.12 23.60
C ALA A 361 4.27 19.95 22.08
N MET A 362 3.54 18.91 21.64
CA MET A 362 3.18 18.70 20.24
C MET A 362 2.32 19.86 19.69
N SER A 363 1.36 20.34 20.48
CA SER A 363 0.48 21.46 20.10
C SER A 363 1.26 22.76 19.96
N ARG A 364 2.15 23.07 20.92
CA ARG A 364 3.04 24.24 20.86
C ARG A 364 4.00 24.16 19.68
N LEU A 365 4.57 22.98 19.41
CA LEU A 365 5.44 22.73 18.27
C LEU A 365 4.70 22.98 16.94
N LEU A 366 3.50 22.41 16.75
CA LEU A 366 2.71 22.67 15.54
C LEU A 366 2.32 24.14 15.42
N GLN A 367 2.03 24.82 16.53
CA GLN A 367 1.72 26.25 16.53
C GLN A 367 2.93 27.10 16.13
N LEU A 368 4.14 26.75 16.59
CA LEU A 368 5.39 27.41 16.18
C LEU A 368 5.54 27.38 14.65
N PHE A 369 5.31 26.21 14.05
CA PHE A 369 5.32 26.02 12.60
C PHE A 369 4.18 26.73 11.88
N SER A 370 3.05 26.94 12.54
CA SER A 370 1.90 27.61 11.96
C SER A 370 2.07 29.13 11.86
N VAL A 371 2.71 29.76 12.85
CA VAL A 371 2.86 31.24 12.96
C VAL A 371 4.11 31.75 12.24
N HIS A 372 5.22 31.03 12.32
CA HIS A 372 6.50 31.49 11.78
C HIS A 372 6.67 31.04 10.31
N ASN A 373 6.21 31.87 9.37
CA ASN A 373 6.56 31.73 7.94
C ASN A 373 8.08 31.73 7.67
N GLY A 374 8.92 32.13 8.63
CA GLY A 374 10.38 32.06 8.56
C GLY A 374 10.94 30.63 8.47
N PHE A 375 10.11 29.62 8.73
CA PHE A 375 10.40 28.22 8.49
C PHE A 375 9.97 27.73 7.09
N GLN A 376 9.71 28.61 6.12
CA GLN A 376 9.39 28.22 4.74
C GLN A 376 10.48 27.34 4.07
N ALA A 377 11.73 27.40 4.55
CA ALA A 377 12.82 26.49 4.17
C ALA A 377 12.59 25.01 4.59
N LEU A 378 11.65 24.75 5.52
CA LEU A 378 11.38 23.43 6.09
C LEU A 378 10.55 22.49 5.19
N LYS A 379 10.21 22.91 3.98
CA LYS A 379 9.70 22.00 2.94
C LYS A 379 10.82 21.17 2.27
N SER A 380 12.09 21.50 2.51
CA SER A 380 13.26 20.97 1.79
C SER A 380 13.90 19.72 2.40
N LEU A 381 13.61 19.40 3.68
CA LEU A 381 13.91 18.07 4.18
C LEU A 381 12.93 17.14 3.46
N ALA A 382 13.42 16.48 2.40
CA ALA A 382 12.74 15.39 1.72
C ALA A 382 12.50 14.27 2.74
N ILE A 383 11.50 14.47 3.59
CA ILE A 383 11.04 13.46 4.53
C ILE A 383 10.65 12.29 3.64
N PRO A 384 11.19 11.09 3.85
CA PRO A 384 10.78 9.94 3.06
C PRO A 384 9.32 9.65 3.42
N THR A 385 8.43 10.30 2.70
CA THR A 385 7.01 10.05 2.70
C THR A 385 6.76 9.11 1.56
N VAL A 386 6.32 7.90 1.89
CA VAL A 386 6.10 6.86 0.90
C VAL A 386 4.60 6.54 0.88
N PRO A 387 3.95 6.60 -0.29
CA PRO A 387 2.59 6.13 -0.42
C PRO A 387 2.45 4.66 -0.02
N ILE A 388 1.39 4.33 0.71
CA ILE A 388 1.09 2.96 1.14
C ILE A 388 1.03 1.97 -0.05
N SER A 389 0.54 2.42 -1.21
CA SER A 389 0.52 1.63 -2.45
C SER A 389 1.91 1.25 -2.96
N LYS A 390 2.90 2.14 -2.84
CA LYS A 390 4.29 1.88 -3.24
C LYS A 390 4.98 0.98 -2.22
N LEU A 391 4.78 1.26 -0.94
CA LEU A 391 5.44 0.54 0.14
C LEU A 391 4.99 -0.93 0.23
N SER A 392 3.70 -1.19 0.00
CA SER A 392 3.13 -2.55 -0.07
C SER A 392 3.64 -3.39 -1.24
N ARG A 393 4.01 -2.74 -2.35
CA ARG A 393 4.59 -3.38 -3.54
C ARG A 393 6.09 -3.63 -3.40
N SER A 394 6.77 -2.96 -2.45
CA SER A 394 8.21 -3.15 -2.21
C SER A 394 8.48 -4.47 -1.47
N PRO A 395 9.48 -5.27 -1.91
CA PRO A 395 9.90 -6.47 -1.20
C PRO A 395 10.65 -6.16 0.11
N HIS A 396 11.32 -5.01 0.19
CA HIS A 396 12.02 -4.52 1.37
C HIS A 396 11.55 -3.10 1.68
N ALA A 397 10.85 -2.94 2.80
CA ALA A 397 10.26 -1.67 3.20
C ALA A 397 10.86 -1.23 4.54
N HIS A 398 11.66 -0.16 4.54
CA HIS A 398 12.20 0.48 5.75
C HIS A 398 11.11 1.35 6.40
N ILE A 399 10.06 0.71 6.94
CA ILE A 399 8.86 1.39 7.47
C ILE A 399 9.15 2.18 8.74
N ASP A 400 10.16 1.75 9.46
CA ASP A 400 10.72 2.36 10.66
C ASP A 400 11.38 3.72 10.42
N GLU A 401 11.70 4.09 9.18
CA GLU A 401 12.39 5.34 8.88
C GLU A 401 11.57 6.31 8.03
N VAL A 402 10.34 5.94 7.68
CA VAL A 402 9.49 6.68 6.75
C VAL A 402 8.16 7.09 7.39
N THR A 403 7.52 8.07 6.76
CA THR A 403 6.11 8.37 7.03
C THR A 403 5.30 7.74 5.91
N VAL A 404 4.32 6.92 6.27
CA VAL A 404 3.41 6.30 5.31
C VAL A 404 2.28 7.30 5.04
N CYS A 405 2.12 7.74 3.79
CA CYS A 405 0.96 8.53 3.38
C CYS A 405 -0.07 7.62 2.68
N ILE A 406 -1.34 7.94 2.87
CA ILE A 406 -2.45 7.18 2.30
C ILE A 406 -2.87 7.82 0.99
N ASP A 407 -2.60 7.13 -0.12
CA ASP A 407 -3.04 7.52 -1.45
C ASP A 407 -4.37 6.86 -1.83
N GLU A 408 -4.96 7.31 -2.95
CA GLU A 408 -6.23 6.76 -3.44
C GLU A 408 -6.05 5.46 -4.25
N GLU A 409 -4.80 5.05 -4.50
CA GLU A 409 -4.52 3.79 -5.19
C GLU A 409 -4.95 2.58 -4.35
N SER A 410 -5.43 1.56 -5.05
CA SER A 410 -5.71 0.27 -4.40
C SER A 410 -4.42 -0.39 -3.92
N VAL A 411 -4.43 -0.84 -2.67
CA VAL A 411 -3.28 -1.49 -2.04
C VAL A 411 -3.50 -3.00 -2.05
N PRO A 412 -2.51 -3.83 -2.42
CA PRO A 412 -2.62 -5.29 -2.30
C PRO A 412 -2.76 -5.67 -0.82
N ALA A 413 -3.97 -6.07 -0.44
CA ALA A 413 -4.30 -6.57 0.87
C ALA A 413 -4.33 -8.09 0.86
N THR A 414 -3.73 -8.70 1.88
CA THR A 414 -3.81 -10.12 2.15
C THR A 414 -5.20 -10.42 2.69
N LEU A 415 -5.88 -11.34 2.02
CA LEU A 415 -7.20 -11.83 2.35
C LEU A 415 -7.08 -13.27 2.78
N ASN A 416 -7.79 -13.63 3.86
CA ASN A 416 -7.95 -15.02 4.24
C ASN A 416 -9.22 -15.59 3.61
N PHE A 417 -9.12 -16.72 2.91
CA PHE A 417 -10.28 -17.39 2.31
C PHE A 417 -11.32 -17.80 3.34
N ASP A 418 -10.92 -18.10 4.58
CA ASP A 418 -11.85 -18.53 5.62
C ASP A 418 -12.73 -17.38 6.14
N ASP A 419 -12.29 -16.14 5.95
CA ASP A 419 -13.00 -14.94 6.42
C ASP A 419 -13.96 -14.38 5.34
N ILE A 420 -13.92 -14.91 4.11
CA ILE A 420 -14.73 -14.43 2.98
C ILE A 420 -15.94 -15.34 2.76
N ASN A 421 -17.12 -14.80 3.04
CA ASN A 421 -18.39 -15.47 2.74
C ASN A 421 -19.09 -14.84 1.54
N PHE A 422 -19.40 -15.66 0.53
CA PHE A 422 -20.32 -15.26 -0.53
C PHE A 422 -21.74 -15.15 0.05
N SER A 423 -22.37 -13.98 -0.11
CA SER A 423 -23.76 -13.77 0.28
C SER A 423 -24.61 -13.31 -0.89
N VAL A 424 -25.81 -13.87 -0.96
CA VAL A 424 -26.84 -13.46 -1.90
C VAL A 424 -27.85 -12.55 -1.19
N ASN A 425 -28.48 -11.68 -1.96
CA ASN A 425 -29.65 -10.95 -1.55
C ASN A 425 -30.85 -11.59 -2.27
N GLU A 426 -31.81 -12.11 -1.50
CA GLU A 426 -32.98 -12.78 -2.05
C GLU A 426 -33.86 -11.84 -2.89
N LYS A 427 -33.74 -10.51 -2.70
CA LYS A 427 -34.47 -9.48 -3.45
C LYS A 427 -33.69 -8.96 -4.68
N SER A 428 -32.53 -9.52 -4.97
CA SER A 428 -31.71 -9.15 -6.12
C SER A 428 -31.78 -10.20 -7.23
N ALA A 429 -31.55 -9.75 -8.46
CA ALA A 429 -31.40 -10.59 -9.64
C ALA A 429 -29.93 -10.94 -9.90
N TYR A 430 -29.71 -12.14 -10.46
CA TYR A 430 -28.40 -12.64 -10.90
C TYR A 430 -28.48 -13.11 -12.35
N LEU A 431 -27.54 -12.67 -13.19
CA LEU A 431 -27.48 -13.05 -14.60
C LEU A 431 -26.35 -14.06 -14.83
N VAL A 432 -26.66 -15.20 -15.46
CA VAL A 432 -25.67 -16.21 -15.88
C VAL A 432 -25.72 -16.42 -17.39
N THR A 433 -24.69 -15.99 -18.11
CA THR A 433 -24.57 -16.28 -19.55
C THR A 433 -23.97 -17.67 -19.75
N GLY A 434 -24.46 -18.45 -20.72
CA GLY A 434 -24.07 -19.85 -20.87
C GLY A 434 -24.64 -20.76 -19.76
N GLY A 435 -25.61 -20.28 -18.98
CA GLY A 435 -26.15 -20.98 -17.81
C GLY A 435 -27.08 -22.17 -18.10
N SER A 436 -27.24 -22.56 -19.38
CA SER A 436 -28.16 -23.63 -19.78
C SER A 436 -27.49 -24.99 -20.01
N LYS A 437 -26.19 -25.12 -19.73
CA LYS A 437 -25.44 -26.39 -19.82
C LYS A 437 -24.10 -26.33 -19.07
N GLY A 438 -23.50 -27.49 -18.84
CA GLY A 438 -22.13 -27.61 -18.34
C GLY A 438 -21.89 -26.81 -17.05
N PHE A 439 -20.75 -26.11 -16.97
CA PHE A 439 -20.41 -25.32 -15.79
C PHE A 439 -21.44 -24.22 -15.47
N GLY A 440 -21.99 -23.57 -16.50
CA GLY A 440 -22.97 -22.51 -16.30
C GLY A 440 -24.24 -23.01 -15.60
N LEU A 441 -24.72 -24.21 -15.93
CA LEU A 441 -25.88 -24.81 -15.28
C LEU A 441 -25.60 -25.15 -13.81
N HIS A 442 -24.42 -25.68 -13.51
CA HIS A 442 -24.02 -25.92 -12.12
C HIS A 442 -23.76 -24.65 -11.32
N LEU A 443 -23.33 -23.56 -11.96
CA LEU A 443 -23.24 -22.26 -11.31
C LEU A 443 -24.64 -21.73 -10.93
N VAL A 444 -25.64 -21.93 -11.79
CA VAL A 444 -27.04 -21.63 -11.46
C VAL A 444 -27.50 -22.47 -10.27
N GLU A 445 -27.23 -23.78 -10.28
CA GLU A 445 -27.53 -24.69 -9.16
C GLU A 445 -26.91 -24.18 -7.85
N TRP A 446 -25.63 -23.82 -7.88
CA TRP A 446 -24.93 -23.30 -6.70
C TRP A 446 -25.49 -21.97 -6.22
N LEU A 447 -25.85 -21.04 -7.12
CA LEU A 447 -26.49 -19.78 -6.74
C LEU A 447 -27.82 -20.03 -6.02
N VAL A 448 -28.62 -20.97 -6.50
CA VAL A 448 -29.87 -21.39 -5.83
C VAL A 448 -29.59 -21.99 -4.45
N GLU A 449 -28.58 -22.87 -4.34
CA GLU A 449 -28.14 -23.44 -3.05
C GLU A 449 -27.66 -22.37 -2.06
N LYS A 450 -27.08 -21.27 -2.55
CA LYS A 450 -26.69 -20.11 -1.74
C LYS A 450 -27.84 -19.18 -1.37
N GLY A 451 -29.04 -19.42 -1.91
CA GLY A 451 -30.28 -18.69 -1.59
C GLY A 451 -30.76 -17.72 -2.67
N ALA A 452 -30.11 -17.64 -3.83
CA ALA A 452 -30.54 -16.73 -4.88
C ALA A 452 -31.94 -17.11 -5.39
N LYS A 453 -32.89 -16.17 -5.34
CA LYS A 453 -34.29 -16.40 -5.73
C LYS A 453 -34.61 -15.95 -7.15
N HIS A 454 -33.84 -15.03 -7.74
CA HIS A 454 -34.13 -14.49 -9.07
C HIS A 454 -32.92 -14.64 -9.97
N ILE A 455 -32.98 -15.57 -10.93
CA ILE A 455 -31.86 -15.87 -11.81
C ILE A 455 -32.29 -15.77 -13.27
N TYR A 456 -31.61 -14.91 -14.02
CA TYR A 456 -31.69 -14.85 -15.47
C TYR A 456 -30.62 -15.76 -16.07
N VAL A 457 -31.04 -16.68 -16.93
CA VAL A 457 -30.13 -17.55 -17.69
C VAL A 457 -30.16 -17.14 -19.15
N ILE A 458 -29.01 -16.72 -19.67
CA ILE A 458 -28.85 -16.35 -21.07
C ILE A 458 -28.14 -17.47 -21.84
N SER A 459 -28.72 -17.90 -22.96
CA SER A 459 -28.02 -18.75 -23.93
C SER A 459 -28.60 -18.61 -25.34
N ARG A 460 -27.78 -18.96 -26.36
CA ARG A 460 -28.16 -18.86 -27.79
C ARG A 460 -29.27 -19.85 -28.19
N LYS A 461 -29.22 -21.05 -27.61
CA LYS A 461 -30.16 -22.14 -27.88
C LYS A 461 -31.21 -22.22 -26.78
N THR A 462 -32.35 -22.79 -27.10
CA THR A 462 -33.32 -23.21 -26.07
C THR A 462 -32.68 -24.23 -25.14
N PRO A 463 -33.00 -24.22 -23.83
CA PRO A 463 -32.48 -25.22 -22.90
C PRO A 463 -32.84 -26.63 -23.34
N GLU A 464 -31.90 -27.56 -23.18
CA GLU A 464 -32.09 -28.99 -23.44
C GLU A 464 -32.73 -29.67 -22.20
N GLU A 465 -33.10 -30.94 -22.32
CA GLU A 465 -33.86 -31.69 -21.31
C GLU A 465 -33.24 -31.60 -19.90
N GLU A 466 -31.92 -31.80 -19.79
CA GLU A 466 -31.20 -31.71 -18.51
C GLU A 466 -31.41 -30.36 -17.82
N ALA A 467 -31.26 -29.26 -18.56
CA ALA A 467 -31.44 -27.92 -18.02
C ALA A 467 -32.90 -27.62 -17.69
N ILE A 468 -33.85 -28.13 -18.48
CA ILE A 468 -35.28 -27.98 -18.23
C ILE A 468 -35.67 -28.65 -16.91
N LEU A 469 -35.19 -29.88 -16.69
CA LEU A 469 -35.41 -30.63 -15.45
C LEU A 469 -34.81 -29.90 -14.25
N LYS A 470 -33.56 -29.45 -14.36
CA LYS A 470 -32.91 -28.66 -13.29
C LYS A 470 -33.63 -27.36 -12.98
N PHE A 471 -34.06 -26.61 -13.99
CA PHE A 471 -34.82 -25.38 -13.76
C PHE A 471 -36.18 -25.66 -13.11
N LYS A 472 -36.77 -26.83 -13.33
CA LYS A 472 -37.98 -27.26 -12.61
C LYS A 472 -37.66 -27.52 -11.14
N GLU A 473 -36.62 -28.30 -10.85
CA GLU A 473 -36.15 -28.54 -9.47
C GLU A 473 -35.89 -27.23 -8.72
N PHE A 474 -35.26 -26.24 -9.36
CA PHE A 474 -34.99 -24.94 -8.75
C PHE A 474 -36.26 -24.12 -8.49
N ARG A 475 -37.27 -24.23 -9.37
CA ARG A 475 -38.57 -23.59 -9.14
C ARG A 475 -39.32 -24.22 -7.98
N ASP A 476 -39.20 -25.53 -7.81
CA ASP A 476 -39.81 -26.25 -6.70
C ASP A 476 -39.18 -25.85 -5.34
N THR A 477 -37.95 -25.34 -5.32
CA THR A 477 -37.29 -24.76 -4.13
C THR A 477 -37.54 -23.24 -3.95
N GLY A 478 -38.41 -22.66 -4.78
CA GLY A 478 -38.81 -21.26 -4.72
C GLY A 478 -37.92 -20.29 -5.50
N ALA A 479 -36.97 -20.75 -6.31
CA ALA A 479 -36.18 -19.90 -7.19
C ALA A 479 -36.88 -19.67 -8.53
N ARG A 480 -37.00 -18.40 -8.94
CA ARG A 480 -37.50 -18.01 -10.26
C ARG A 480 -36.35 -17.98 -11.27
N ILE A 481 -36.34 -18.96 -12.16
CA ILE A 481 -35.39 -19.04 -13.29
C ILE A 481 -36.06 -18.52 -14.56
N ILE A 482 -35.52 -17.45 -15.14
CA ILE A 482 -35.97 -16.86 -16.40
C ILE A 482 -34.92 -17.11 -17.47
N HIS A 483 -35.26 -17.93 -18.48
CA HIS A 483 -34.39 -18.12 -19.63
C HIS A 483 -34.64 -17.03 -20.67
N LEU A 484 -33.56 -16.41 -21.14
CA LEU A 484 -33.57 -15.44 -22.24
C LEU A 484 -32.72 -16.00 -23.39
N LYS A 485 -33.32 -16.13 -24.57
CA LYS A 485 -32.61 -16.55 -25.78
C LYS A 485 -31.82 -15.37 -26.34
N VAL A 486 -30.49 -15.38 -26.19
CA VAL A 486 -29.62 -14.25 -26.52
C VAL A 486 -28.32 -14.75 -27.13
N ASP A 487 -27.90 -14.08 -28.21
CA ASP A 487 -26.58 -14.26 -28.80
C ASP A 487 -25.59 -13.22 -28.28
N MET A 488 -24.60 -13.67 -27.50
CA MET A 488 -23.60 -12.79 -26.91
C MET A 488 -22.71 -12.09 -27.96
N SER A 489 -22.67 -12.61 -29.19
CA SER A 489 -21.98 -11.95 -30.31
C SER A 489 -22.75 -10.76 -30.89
N LYS A 490 -24.04 -10.59 -30.53
CA LYS A 490 -24.92 -9.56 -31.09
C LYS A 490 -25.30 -8.53 -30.03
N GLU A 491 -24.73 -7.33 -30.16
CA GLU A 491 -24.97 -6.20 -29.25
C GLU A 491 -26.46 -5.94 -28.99
N LYS A 492 -27.28 -5.89 -30.05
CA LYS A 492 -28.73 -5.65 -29.93
C LYS A 492 -29.45 -6.72 -29.11
N ASP A 493 -29.00 -7.97 -29.15
CA ASP A 493 -29.64 -9.04 -28.39
C ASP A 493 -29.28 -8.92 -26.89
N VAL A 494 -28.02 -8.60 -26.59
CA VAL A 494 -27.54 -8.36 -25.23
C VAL A 494 -28.21 -7.12 -24.61
N GLU A 495 -28.34 -6.04 -25.37
CA GLU A 495 -28.99 -4.81 -24.94
C GLU A 495 -30.48 -5.03 -24.64
N LYS A 496 -31.21 -5.74 -25.51
CA LYS A 496 -32.61 -6.10 -25.26
C LYS A 496 -32.77 -6.94 -23.99
N ALA A 497 -31.88 -7.90 -23.77
CA ALA A 497 -31.91 -8.74 -22.58
C ALA A 497 -31.68 -7.92 -21.30
N LEU A 498 -30.65 -7.07 -21.28
CA LEU A 498 -30.37 -6.22 -20.13
C LEU A 498 -31.43 -5.14 -19.92
N THR A 499 -32.09 -4.66 -20.99
CA THR A 499 -33.25 -3.77 -20.90
C THR A 499 -34.41 -4.48 -20.18
N SER A 500 -34.73 -5.72 -20.58
CA SER A 500 -35.79 -6.50 -19.90
C SER A 500 -35.50 -6.78 -18.42
N ILE A 501 -34.21 -6.85 -18.04
CA ILE A 501 -33.79 -7.01 -16.65
C ILE A 501 -33.93 -5.67 -15.91
N ARG A 502 -33.47 -4.56 -16.51
CA ARG A 502 -33.56 -3.21 -15.94
C ARG A 502 -35.00 -2.79 -15.67
N ASP A 503 -35.90 -3.05 -16.63
CA ASP A 503 -37.30 -2.63 -16.56
C ASP A 503 -38.10 -3.40 -15.49
N ASN A 504 -37.47 -4.37 -14.82
CA ASN A 504 -37.99 -5.02 -13.62
C ASN A 504 -37.51 -4.28 -12.36
N GLU A 505 -38.14 -3.14 -12.06
CA GLU A 505 -37.71 -2.21 -11.00
C GLU A 505 -37.70 -2.84 -9.58
N ASP A 506 -38.47 -3.92 -9.37
CA ASP A 506 -38.54 -4.63 -8.09
C ASP A 506 -37.30 -5.51 -7.79
N LEU A 507 -36.45 -5.76 -8.79
CA LEU A 507 -35.33 -6.72 -8.70
C LEU A 507 -34.02 -6.13 -9.23
N PRO A 508 -33.25 -5.39 -8.41
CA PRO A 508 -31.96 -4.85 -8.82
C PRO A 508 -31.01 -5.98 -9.26
N LEU A 509 -30.32 -5.78 -10.40
CA LEU A 509 -29.29 -6.70 -10.86
C LEU A 509 -28.02 -6.50 -10.02
N GLU A 510 -27.67 -7.49 -9.20
CA GLU A 510 -26.52 -7.43 -8.29
C GLU A 510 -25.34 -8.29 -8.78
N GLY A 511 -25.59 -9.30 -9.61
CA GLY A 511 -24.54 -10.18 -10.12
C GLY A 511 -24.63 -10.52 -11.60
N ILE A 512 -23.49 -10.53 -12.27
CA ILE A 512 -23.29 -10.99 -13.64
C ILE A 512 -22.18 -12.04 -13.64
N PHE A 513 -22.51 -13.24 -14.12
CA PHE A 513 -21.60 -14.37 -14.26
C PHE A 513 -21.49 -14.75 -15.74
N HIS A 514 -20.34 -14.47 -16.33
CA HIS A 514 -20.07 -14.71 -17.74
C HIS A 514 -19.42 -16.08 -17.96
N CYS A 515 -20.26 -17.07 -18.25
CA CYS A 515 -19.85 -18.45 -18.59
C CYS A 515 -20.05 -18.78 -20.08
N ALA A 516 -20.41 -17.81 -20.92
CA ALA A 516 -20.65 -18.08 -22.33
C ALA A 516 -19.32 -18.38 -23.05
N VAL A 517 -19.35 -19.44 -23.86
CA VAL A 517 -18.19 -19.90 -24.61
C VAL A 517 -18.64 -20.63 -25.87
N CYS A 518 -17.84 -20.51 -26.93
CA CYS A 518 -17.77 -21.46 -28.02
C CYS A 518 -16.31 -21.85 -28.24
N TYR A 519 -16.14 -23.03 -28.83
CA TYR A 519 -14.85 -23.62 -29.15
C TYR A 519 -14.85 -23.90 -30.64
N ASP A 520 -13.71 -23.66 -31.26
CA ASP A 520 -13.43 -24.02 -32.64
C ASP A 520 -11.91 -24.10 -32.78
N ASP A 521 -11.39 -25.27 -32.42
CA ASP A 521 -9.98 -25.50 -32.22
C ASP A 521 -9.31 -25.81 -33.57
N ALA A 522 -8.31 -25.02 -33.93
CA ALA A 522 -7.48 -25.21 -35.11
C ALA A 522 -6.09 -24.60 -34.86
N PHE A 523 -5.05 -25.20 -35.46
CA PHE A 523 -3.72 -24.58 -35.47
C PHE A 523 -3.79 -23.19 -36.12
N LEU A 524 -2.95 -22.25 -35.69
CA LEU A 524 -2.99 -20.85 -36.10
C LEU A 524 -2.99 -20.65 -37.63
N HIS A 525 -2.29 -21.51 -38.37
CA HIS A 525 -2.25 -21.46 -39.84
C HIS A 525 -3.54 -21.93 -40.52
N ASN A 526 -4.45 -22.58 -39.78
CA ASN A 526 -5.73 -23.13 -40.25
C ASN A 526 -6.95 -22.47 -39.60
N VAL A 527 -6.78 -21.57 -38.62
CA VAL A 527 -7.91 -20.84 -38.01
C VAL A 527 -8.53 -19.92 -39.05
N SER A 528 -9.83 -20.09 -39.32
CA SER A 528 -10.55 -19.17 -40.21
C SER A 528 -10.89 -17.85 -39.49
N ASN A 529 -11.11 -16.78 -40.27
CA ASN A 529 -11.57 -15.51 -39.72
C ASN A 529 -12.94 -15.65 -39.03
N GLU A 530 -13.83 -16.50 -39.55
CA GLU A 530 -15.14 -16.76 -38.93
C GLU A 530 -14.97 -17.42 -37.57
N SER A 531 -14.15 -18.47 -37.49
CA SER A 531 -13.80 -19.18 -36.26
C SER A 531 -13.25 -18.23 -35.20
N TRP A 532 -12.27 -17.42 -35.58
CA TRP A 532 -11.67 -16.42 -34.71
C TRP A 532 -12.70 -15.43 -34.18
N ASN A 533 -13.52 -14.87 -35.09
CA ASN A 533 -14.54 -13.89 -34.75
C ASN A 533 -15.61 -14.49 -33.85
N ASP A 534 -16.11 -15.70 -34.11
CA ASP A 534 -17.16 -16.32 -33.32
C ASP A 534 -16.72 -16.54 -31.86
N VAL A 535 -15.50 -17.03 -31.65
CA VAL A 535 -14.90 -17.26 -30.33
C VAL A 535 -14.68 -15.93 -29.58
N MET A 536 -14.07 -14.96 -30.24
CA MET A 536 -13.82 -13.63 -29.65
C MET A 536 -15.13 -12.90 -29.34
N MET A 537 -16.10 -12.91 -30.26
CA MET A 537 -17.37 -12.20 -30.09
C MET A 537 -18.21 -12.80 -28.97
N THR A 538 -18.25 -14.12 -28.86
CA THR A 538 -19.06 -14.79 -27.83
C THR A 538 -18.53 -14.55 -26.41
N LYS A 539 -17.20 -14.58 -26.25
CA LYS A 539 -16.55 -14.59 -24.92
C LYS A 539 -15.95 -13.23 -24.57
N ALA A 540 -14.97 -12.75 -25.35
CA ALA A 540 -14.30 -11.49 -25.08
C ALA A 540 -15.25 -10.28 -25.25
N PHE A 541 -15.80 -10.09 -26.44
CA PHE A 541 -16.68 -8.94 -26.71
C PHE A 541 -18.04 -9.09 -26.04
N GLY A 542 -18.55 -10.30 -25.84
CA GLY A 542 -19.72 -10.56 -25.00
C GLY A 542 -19.55 -10.01 -23.58
N ALA A 543 -18.41 -10.27 -22.94
CA ALA A 543 -18.09 -9.69 -21.63
C ALA A 543 -17.94 -8.16 -21.68
N LEU A 544 -17.34 -7.62 -22.75
CA LEU A 544 -17.22 -6.17 -22.95
C LEU A 544 -18.60 -5.50 -23.06
N LEU A 545 -19.54 -6.11 -23.78
CA LEU A 545 -20.92 -5.63 -23.91
C LEU A 545 -21.62 -5.61 -22.55
N LEU A 546 -21.52 -6.69 -21.77
CA LEU A 546 -22.03 -6.73 -20.40
C LEU A 546 -21.43 -5.60 -19.55
N HIS A 547 -20.13 -5.34 -19.65
CA HIS A 547 -19.49 -4.23 -18.95
C HIS A 547 -20.05 -2.87 -19.38
N LYS A 548 -20.05 -2.57 -20.69
CA LYS A 548 -20.50 -1.28 -21.22
C LYS A 548 -21.95 -0.99 -20.87
N ILE A 549 -22.83 -1.96 -21.09
CA ILE A 549 -24.28 -1.78 -20.87
C ILE A 549 -24.58 -1.70 -19.36
N SER A 550 -23.95 -2.54 -18.52
CA SER A 550 -24.15 -2.45 -17.06
C SER A 550 -23.74 -1.10 -16.48
N VAL A 551 -22.65 -0.52 -16.98
CA VAL A 551 -22.22 0.83 -16.58
C VAL A 551 -23.18 1.89 -17.12
N SER A 552 -23.54 1.80 -18.40
CA SER A 552 -24.47 2.76 -19.03
C SER A 552 -25.84 2.78 -18.38
N PHE A 553 -26.33 1.66 -17.87
CA PHE A 553 -27.62 1.56 -17.18
C PHE A 553 -27.53 1.91 -15.69
N GLY A 554 -26.33 2.16 -15.16
CA GLY A 554 -26.14 2.49 -13.74
C GLY A 554 -26.40 1.31 -12.80
N PHE A 555 -26.20 0.07 -13.24
CA PHE A 555 -26.41 -1.09 -12.37
C PHE A 555 -25.40 -1.13 -11.23
N HIS A 556 -25.90 -1.31 -10.00
CA HIS A 556 -25.09 -1.55 -8.81
C HIS A 556 -24.65 -3.02 -8.74
N ILE A 557 -23.77 -3.42 -9.67
CA ILE A 557 -23.21 -4.77 -9.70
C ILE A 557 -22.25 -4.96 -8.53
N ARG A 558 -22.48 -5.98 -7.71
CA ARG A 558 -21.57 -6.44 -6.64
C ARG A 558 -20.66 -7.57 -7.12
N TYR A 559 -21.17 -8.43 -7.99
CA TYR A 559 -20.42 -9.57 -8.53
C TYR A 559 -20.34 -9.50 -10.05
N PHE A 560 -19.17 -9.23 -10.62
CA PHE A 560 -18.93 -9.34 -12.05
C PHE A 560 -17.86 -10.41 -12.28
N VAL A 561 -18.30 -11.65 -12.49
CA VAL A 561 -17.41 -12.82 -12.55
C VAL A 561 -17.33 -13.33 -13.98
N MET A 562 -16.12 -13.54 -14.49
CA MET A 562 -15.87 -14.03 -15.83
C MET A 562 -15.10 -15.34 -15.75
N LEU A 563 -15.62 -16.38 -16.39
CA LEU A 563 -14.92 -17.66 -16.45
C LEU A 563 -13.94 -17.66 -17.62
N SER A 564 -12.67 -17.83 -17.26
CA SER A 564 -11.55 -17.96 -18.16
C SER A 564 -11.02 -19.41 -18.14
N SER A 565 -9.84 -19.64 -18.71
CA SER A 565 -9.14 -20.91 -18.71
C SER A 565 -7.65 -20.70 -18.51
N ILE A 566 -7.00 -21.64 -17.82
CA ILE A 566 -5.55 -21.65 -17.62
C ILE A 566 -4.77 -21.60 -18.95
N VAL A 567 -5.40 -21.98 -20.06
CA VAL A 567 -4.86 -21.87 -21.42
C VAL A 567 -4.36 -20.46 -21.73
N GLU A 568 -4.96 -19.42 -21.15
CA GLU A 568 -4.46 -18.04 -21.31
C GLU A 568 -3.06 -17.81 -20.74
N VAL A 569 -2.63 -18.64 -19.79
CA VAL A 569 -1.33 -18.54 -19.10
C VAL A 569 -0.34 -19.54 -19.66
N ILE A 570 -0.74 -20.81 -19.81
CA ILE A 570 0.18 -21.90 -20.17
C ILE A 570 0.20 -22.22 -21.67
N GLY A 571 -0.74 -21.67 -22.43
CA GLY A 571 -0.92 -22.00 -23.84
C GLY A 571 -1.49 -23.40 -24.08
N ASN A 572 -2.12 -23.59 -25.23
CA ASN A 572 -2.45 -24.90 -25.77
C ASN A 572 -2.47 -24.82 -27.30
N GLY A 573 -1.78 -25.75 -27.96
CA GLY A 573 -1.75 -25.80 -29.42
C GLY A 573 -3.15 -26.06 -29.98
N GLY A 574 -3.52 -25.35 -31.03
CA GLY A 574 -4.83 -25.41 -31.65
C GLY A 574 -5.89 -24.51 -31.01
N GLN A 575 -5.55 -23.76 -29.95
CA GLN A 575 -6.51 -22.94 -29.20
C GLN A 575 -6.14 -21.45 -29.19
N GLY A 576 -5.50 -20.95 -30.26
CA GLY A 576 -5.05 -19.55 -30.33
C GLY A 576 -6.18 -18.51 -30.17
N ASN A 577 -7.32 -18.72 -30.83
CA ASN A 577 -8.52 -17.89 -30.71
C ASN A 577 -9.12 -17.93 -29.29
N TYR A 578 -9.19 -19.12 -28.67
CA TYR A 578 -9.68 -19.32 -27.31
C TYR A 578 -8.76 -18.70 -26.27
N LEU A 579 -7.44 -18.87 -26.42
CA LEU A 579 -6.41 -18.25 -25.61
C LEU A 579 -6.57 -16.73 -25.61
N ALA A 580 -6.65 -16.12 -26.80
CA ALA A 580 -6.84 -14.69 -26.96
C ALA A 580 -8.13 -14.18 -26.30
N ALA A 581 -9.23 -14.92 -26.46
CA ALA A 581 -10.51 -14.57 -25.85
C ALA A 581 -10.48 -14.62 -24.31
N ASN A 582 -9.77 -15.58 -23.72
CA ASN A 582 -9.57 -15.68 -22.27
C ASN A 582 -8.67 -14.56 -21.74
N ALA A 583 -7.52 -14.33 -22.39
CA ALA A 583 -6.59 -13.25 -22.02
C ALA A 583 -7.27 -11.87 -22.05
N PHE A 584 -8.21 -11.66 -22.98
CA PHE A 584 -9.04 -10.46 -23.01
C PHE A 584 -9.88 -10.28 -21.74
N LEU A 585 -10.47 -11.36 -21.19
CA LEU A 585 -11.24 -11.29 -19.94
C LEU A 585 -10.36 -10.83 -18.77
N THR A 586 -9.12 -11.35 -18.70
CA THR A 586 -8.12 -10.91 -17.73
C THR A 586 -7.83 -9.42 -17.87
N GLY A 587 -7.57 -8.93 -19.08
CA GLY A 587 -7.38 -7.49 -19.36
C GLY A 587 -8.61 -6.64 -19.00
N LEU A 588 -9.81 -7.09 -19.36
CA LEU A 588 -11.07 -6.41 -19.03
C LEU A 588 -11.28 -6.34 -17.51
N SER A 589 -10.92 -7.38 -16.77
CA SER A 589 -11.06 -7.38 -15.31
C SER A 589 -10.16 -6.33 -14.65
N ILE A 590 -8.93 -6.19 -15.13
CA ILE A 590 -7.99 -5.17 -14.67
C ILE A 590 -8.53 -3.78 -15.00
N ALA A 591 -9.00 -3.57 -16.24
CA ALA A 591 -9.58 -2.29 -16.67
C ALA A 591 -10.80 -1.91 -15.83
N ARG A 592 -11.72 -2.86 -15.60
CA ARG A 592 -12.93 -2.64 -14.78
C ARG A 592 -12.59 -2.34 -13.33
N ARG A 593 -11.60 -3.03 -12.73
CA ARG A 593 -11.10 -2.75 -11.37
C ARG A 593 -10.46 -1.37 -11.25
N LYS A 594 -9.73 -0.91 -12.27
CA LYS A 594 -9.16 0.46 -12.30
C LYS A 594 -10.24 1.55 -12.28
N LEU A 595 -11.47 1.24 -12.73
CA LEU A 595 -12.63 2.13 -12.63
C LEU A 595 -13.35 2.03 -11.27
N GLY A 596 -12.81 1.30 -10.29
CA GLY A 596 -13.45 1.06 -9.00
C GLY A 596 -14.62 0.07 -9.05
N LEU A 597 -14.87 -0.57 -10.19
CA LEU A 597 -15.97 -1.52 -10.38
C LEU A 597 -15.53 -2.95 -10.06
N PRO A 598 -16.41 -3.81 -9.51
CA PRO A 598 -16.04 -5.19 -9.23
C PRO A 598 -15.80 -5.96 -10.53
N ALA A 599 -14.78 -6.81 -10.52
CA ALA A 599 -14.49 -7.79 -11.56
C ALA A 599 -13.64 -8.94 -10.99
N THR A 600 -13.95 -10.17 -11.38
CA THR A 600 -13.17 -11.36 -11.03
C THR A 600 -13.06 -12.25 -12.25
N VAL A 601 -11.86 -12.76 -12.52
CA VAL A 601 -11.61 -13.76 -13.56
C VAL A 601 -11.20 -15.07 -12.88
N ILE A 602 -11.80 -16.17 -13.30
CA ILE A 602 -11.47 -17.50 -12.79
C ILE A 602 -10.91 -18.33 -13.96
N ALA A 603 -9.61 -18.58 -13.97
CA ALA A 603 -8.95 -19.40 -14.98
C ALA A 603 -9.10 -20.89 -14.65
N LEU A 604 -10.03 -21.58 -15.31
CA LEU A 604 -10.31 -23.01 -15.07
C LEU A 604 -9.30 -23.92 -15.77
N VAL A 605 -8.97 -25.04 -15.13
CA VAL A 605 -8.15 -26.15 -15.69
C VAL A 605 -9.05 -27.21 -16.35
N SER A 606 -8.49 -28.04 -17.24
CA SER A 606 -9.24 -29.13 -17.89
C SER A 606 -9.71 -30.18 -16.87
N PHE A 607 -10.90 -30.74 -17.12
CA PHE A 607 -11.54 -31.74 -16.27
C PHE A 607 -11.53 -33.10 -16.97
N ILE A 608 -10.94 -34.13 -16.32
CA ILE A 608 -11.25 -35.52 -16.66
C ILE A 608 -12.41 -35.96 -15.77
N PRO A 609 -13.55 -36.43 -16.32
CA PRO A 609 -14.70 -36.85 -15.54
C PRO A 609 -14.46 -38.25 -14.94
N ALA A 610 -13.64 -38.32 -13.90
CA ALA A 610 -13.67 -39.47 -12.99
C ALA A 610 -14.87 -39.28 -12.04
N GLY A 611 -16.07 -39.66 -12.51
CA GLY A 611 -17.28 -39.79 -11.69
C GLY A 611 -17.80 -38.49 -11.04
N MET A 612 -18.72 -37.79 -11.71
CA MET A 612 -19.85 -37.01 -11.14
C MET A 612 -19.72 -36.24 -9.80
N GLN A 613 -18.53 -35.79 -9.39
CA GLN A 613 -18.30 -34.85 -8.28
C GLN A 613 -17.31 -33.66 -8.53
N PRO A 614 -17.00 -33.13 -9.73
CA PRO A 614 -16.03 -32.04 -9.82
C PRO A 614 -16.60 -30.62 -9.65
N VAL A 615 -17.81 -30.33 -10.15
CA VAL A 615 -18.26 -28.92 -10.28
C VAL A 615 -18.76 -28.35 -8.96
N LYS A 616 -19.62 -29.06 -8.21
CA LYS A 616 -20.01 -28.65 -6.85
C LYS A 616 -18.82 -28.56 -5.90
N ALA A 617 -17.83 -29.46 -6.04
CA ALA A 617 -16.59 -29.40 -5.28
C ALA A 617 -15.71 -28.21 -5.67
N LEU A 618 -15.73 -27.72 -6.92
CA LEU A 618 -14.96 -26.54 -7.31
C LEU A 618 -15.64 -25.23 -6.89
N ILE A 619 -16.98 -25.20 -6.87
CA ILE A 619 -17.73 -24.02 -6.42
C ILE A 619 -17.81 -23.97 -4.88
N ASN A 620 -17.90 -25.11 -4.19
CA ASN A 620 -17.82 -25.18 -2.72
C ASN A 620 -16.38 -25.22 -2.19
N ASN A 621 -15.44 -25.83 -2.92
CA ASN A 621 -14.00 -25.90 -2.61
C ASN A 621 -13.14 -25.19 -3.67
N GLY A 622 -13.47 -23.93 -4.00
CA GLY A 622 -12.47 -23.00 -4.57
C GLY A 622 -11.15 -22.97 -3.76
N LYS A 623 -11.18 -23.55 -2.54
CA LYS A 623 -10.11 -23.93 -1.63
C LYS A 623 -9.09 -24.99 -2.11
N GLN A 624 -9.32 -25.84 -3.14
CA GLN A 624 -8.42 -27.01 -3.39
C GLN A 624 -7.92 -27.33 -4.81
N LEU A 625 -8.43 -26.73 -5.89
CA LEU A 625 -8.34 -27.37 -7.22
C LEU A 625 -7.20 -26.93 -8.18
N VAL A 626 -6.17 -26.26 -7.70
CA VAL A 626 -4.89 -26.16 -8.45
C VAL A 626 -4.00 -27.39 -8.23
N TYR A 627 -4.28 -28.22 -7.22
CA TYR A 627 -3.33 -29.23 -6.74
C TYR A 627 -3.47 -30.64 -7.34
N ARG A 628 -4.63 -31.05 -7.87
CA ARG A 628 -4.86 -32.46 -8.24
C ARG A 628 -4.62 -32.84 -9.71
N ALA A 629 -4.35 -31.89 -10.61
CA ALA A 629 -4.08 -32.19 -12.01
C ALA A 629 -2.62 -32.62 -12.32
N PHE A 630 -1.68 -32.41 -11.39
CA PHE A 630 -0.26 -32.70 -11.62
C PHE A 630 0.28 -33.98 -10.95
N HIS A 631 -0.55 -34.79 -10.30
CA HIS A 631 -0.07 -35.95 -9.53
C HIS A 631 -0.33 -37.34 -10.15
N HIS A 632 -0.74 -37.42 -11.42
CA HIS A 632 -0.84 -38.70 -12.13
C HIS A 632 -0.27 -38.66 -13.56
N GLN A 633 0.99 -38.29 -13.72
CA GLN A 633 1.86 -38.96 -14.70
C GLN A 633 3.25 -39.16 -14.08
N ARG A 634 3.63 -40.43 -13.95
CA ARG A 634 4.96 -40.88 -13.55
C ARG A 634 5.85 -40.84 -14.80
N PHE A 635 7.04 -40.25 -14.63
CA PHE A 635 8.22 -40.22 -15.50
C PHE A 635 8.14 -39.42 -16.79
#